data_AF-A0A2D7S2M2-F1
#
_entry.id   AF-A0A2D7S2M2-F1
#
_cell.length_a   1.000
_cell.length_b   1.000
_cell.length_c   1.000
_cell.angle_alpha   90.00
_cell.angle_beta   90.00
_cell.angle_gamma   90.00
#
_symmetry.space_group_name_H-M   'P 1'
#
loop_
_entity.id
_entity.type
_entity.pdbx_description
1 polymer ?
#
loop_
_entity_poly.entity_id
_entity_poly.type
_entity_poly.pdbx_seq_one_letter_code
_entity_poly.pdbx_strand_id
1 'polypeptide(L)' 'LLNDRKKIVEIIANFKNQHKLTIFQIERWFEILRTRKAIANNFELDERMIAEVFELIHKYSILTQTKIMR' A
#
# COMPACT_ATOMS: atom_id res chain seq x y z
N LEU A 1 -10.93 -8.97 4.83
CA LEU A 1 -10.09 -8.32 3.79
C LEU A 1 -9.30 -7.11 4.30
N LEU A 2 -9.91 -5.95 4.62
CA LEU A 2 -9.13 -4.76 5.05
C LEU A 2 -8.43 -4.95 6.40
N ASN A 3 -9.07 -5.63 7.35
CA ASN A 3 -8.44 -6.00 8.63
C ASN A 3 -7.20 -6.90 8.41
N ASP A 4 -7.31 -7.90 7.52
CA ASP A 4 -6.20 -8.80 7.21
C ASP A 4 -5.07 -8.06 6.50
N ARG A 5 -5.41 -7.14 5.59
CA ARG A 5 -4.44 -6.22 4.99
C ARG A 5 -3.72 -5.39 6.04
N LYS A 6 -4.44 -4.85 7.03
CA LYS A 6 -3.84 -4.08 8.14
C LYS A 6 -2.84 -4.94 8.93
N LYS A 7 -3.18 -6.19 9.26
CA LYS A 7 -2.25 -7.14 9.91
C LYS A 7 -0.97 -7.35 9.08
N ILE A 8 -1.10 -7.49 7.76
CA ILE A 8 0.07 -7.59 6.87
C ILE A 8 0.94 -6.32 6.91
N VAL A 9 0.32 -5.13 6.92
CA VAL A 9 1.06 -3.87 7.06
C VAL A 9 1.81 -3.81 8.39
N GLU A 10 1.23 -4.28 9.49
CA GLU A 10 1.88 -4.35 10.80
C GLU A 10 3.09 -5.30 10.78
N ILE A 11 2.97 -6.45 10.12
CA ILE A 11 4.10 -7.38 9.92
C ILE A 11 5.22 -6.71 9.11
N ILE A 12 4.88 -6.04 8.00
CA ILE A 12 5.84 -5.31 7.16
C ILE A 12 6.53 -4.20 7.97
N ALA A 13 5.80 -3.46 8.81
CA ALA A 13 6.35 -2.41 9.64
C ALA A 13 7.42 -2.94 10.60
N ASN A 14 7.11 -4.04 11.30
CA ASN A 14 8.05 -4.68 12.22
C ASN A 14 9.30 -5.19 11.49
N PHE A 15 9.12 -5.87 10.35
CA PHE A 15 10.21 -6.34 9.51
C PHE A 15 11.11 -5.17 9.08
N LYS A 16 10.52 -4.10 8.55
CA LYS A 16 11.28 -2.91 8.13
C LYS A 16 12.04 -2.27 9.29
N ASN A 17 11.44 -2.18 10.47
CA ASN A 17 12.09 -1.63 11.65
C ASN A 17 13.32 -2.45 12.05
N GLN A 18 13.17 -3.78 12.13
CA GLN A 18 14.24 -4.71 12.46
C GLN A 18 15.41 -4.62 11.49
N HIS A 19 15.13 -4.40 10.20
CA HIS A 19 16.13 -4.30 9.14
C HIS A 19 16.54 -2.87 8.79
N LYS A 20 16.12 -1.87 9.57
CA LYS A 20 16.43 -0.43 9.34
C LYS A 20 16.06 0.06 7.93
N LEU A 21 14.97 -0.48 7.38
CA LEU A 21 14.43 -0.07 6.09
C LEU A 21 13.53 1.16 6.24
N THR A 22 13.37 1.94 5.16
CA THR A 22 12.48 3.10 5.14
C THR A 22 11.01 2.70 5.00
N ILE A 23 10.12 3.53 5.56
CA ILE A 23 8.66 3.35 5.43
C ILE A 23 8.22 3.48 3.97
N PHE A 24 8.68 4.55 3.29
CA PHE A 24 8.26 4.90 1.95
C PHE A 24 9.26 4.42 0.89
N GLN A 25 8.72 3.77 -0.15
CA GLN A 25 9.45 3.25 -1.31
C GLN A 25 8.65 3.61 -2.56
N ILE A 26 9.07 4.68 -3.25
CA ILE A 26 8.25 5.33 -4.29
C ILE A 26 8.10 4.45 -5.54
N GLU A 27 9.14 3.69 -5.90
CA GLU A 27 9.15 2.81 -7.06
C GLU A 27 8.10 1.70 -6.90
N ARG A 28 8.04 1.09 -5.71
CA ARG A 28 7.04 0.06 -5.38
C ARG A 28 5.63 0.64 -5.39
N TRP A 29 5.47 1.89 -4.96
CA TRP A 29 4.18 2.56 -5.00
C TRP A 29 3.69 2.76 -6.44
N PHE A 30 4.55 3.27 -7.33
CA PHE A 30 4.22 3.40 -8.75
C PHE A 30 3.92 2.07 -9.43
N GLU A 31 4.66 1.01 -9.09
CA GLU A 31 4.39 -0.33 -9.59
C GLU A 31 2.99 -0.83 -9.17
N ILE A 32 2.60 -0.59 -7.91
CA ILE A 32 1.26 -0.93 -7.41
C ILE A 32 0.20 -0.16 -8.21
N LEU A 33 0.27 1.16 -8.30
CA LEU A 33 -0.72 1.94 -9.04
C LEU A 33 -0.84 1.48 -10.50
N ARG A 34 0.29 1.33 -11.21
CA ARG A 34 0.31 0.88 -12.60
C ARG A 34 -0.38 -0.48 -12.78
N THR A 35 -0.03 -1.45 -11.94
CA THR A 35 -0.59 -2.80 -12.03
C THR A 35 -2.07 -2.85 -11.66
N ARG A 36 -2.52 -2.02 -10.73
CA ARG A 36 -3.94 -2.01 -10.30
C ARG A 36 -4.84 -1.31 -11.30
N LYS A 37 -4.34 -0.26 -11.97
CA LYS A 37 -5.02 0.35 -13.12
C LYS A 37 -5.15 -0.62 -14.29
N ALA A 38 -4.08 -1.34 -14.64
CA ALA A 38 -4.13 -2.36 -15.68
C ALA A 38 -5.15 -3.47 -15.37
N ILE A 39 -5.23 -3.90 -14.11
CA ILE A 39 -6.26 -4.84 -13.67
C ILE A 39 -7.66 -4.22 -13.78
N ALA A 40 -7.85 -2.97 -13.35
CA ALA A 40 -9.12 -2.27 -13.46
C ALA A 40 -9.64 -2.25 -14.90
N ASN A 41 -8.79 -1.88 -15.85
CA ASN A 41 -9.11 -1.87 -17.27
C ASN A 41 -9.55 -3.25 -17.79
N ASN A 42 -8.87 -4.32 -17.37
CA ASN A 42 -9.24 -5.70 -17.74
C ASN A 42 -10.61 -6.13 -17.20
N PHE A 43 -11.12 -5.49 -16.15
CA PHE A 43 -12.43 -5.73 -15.56
C PHE A 43 -13.46 -4.66 -15.95
N GLU A 44 -13.15 -3.79 -16.92
CA GLU A 44 -14.01 -2.67 -17.35
C GLU A 44 -14.37 -1.72 -16.19
N LEU A 45 -13.48 -1.59 -15.20
CA LEU A 45 -13.61 -0.66 -14.09
C LEU A 45 -12.89 0.65 -14.39
N ASP A 46 -13.43 1.75 -13.88
CA ASP A 46 -12.80 3.06 -13.97
C ASP A 46 -11.43 3.08 -13.27
N GLU A 47 -10.37 3.33 -14.03
CA GLU A 47 -8.99 3.30 -13.52
C GLU A 47 -8.74 4.36 -12.44
N ARG A 48 -9.44 5.50 -12.53
CA ARG A 48 -9.28 6.61 -11.59
C ARG A 48 -9.88 6.27 -10.24
N MET A 49 -11.10 5.71 -10.21
CA MET A 49 -11.74 5.19 -9.01
C MET A 49 -10.82 4.18 -8.32
N ILE A 50 -10.23 3.25 -9.08
CA ILE A 50 -9.33 2.24 -8.51
C ILE A 50 -8.05 2.89 -7.98
N ALA A 51 -7.46 3.85 -8.69
CA ALA A 51 -6.29 4.58 -8.20
C ALA A 51 -6.57 5.30 -6.87
N GLU A 52 -7.69 6.02 -6.77
CA GLU A 52 -8.09 6.76 -5.58
C GLU A 52 -8.30 5.83 -4.37
N VAL A 53 -8.91 4.65 -4.58
CA VAL A 53 -9.04 3.62 -3.54
C VAL A 53 -7.67 3.13 -3.06
N PHE A 54 -6.75 2.83 -3.97
CA PHE A 54 -5.42 2.35 -3.61
C PHE A 54 -4.55 3.43 -2.95
N GLU A 55 -4.71 4.70 -3.34
CA GLU A 55 -4.07 5.85 -2.70
C GLU A 55 -4.49 5.98 -1.24
N LEU A 56 -5.80 5.89 -0.97
CA LEU A 56 -6.31 5.94 0.40
C LEU A 56 -5.78 4.78 1.24
N ILE A 57 -5.81 3.56 0.69
CA ILE A 57 -5.25 2.37 1.33
C ILE A 57 -3.75 2.54 1.62
N HIS A 58 -2.99 3.13 0.69
CA HIS A 58 -1.56 3.37 0.85
C HIS A 58 -1.27 4.40 1.94
N LYS A 59 -2.03 5.50 2.00
CA LYS A 59 -1.96 6.50 3.06
C LYS A 59 -2.09 5.87 4.45
N TYR A 60 -3.12 5.04 4.67
CA TYR A 60 -3.29 4.37 5.97
C TYR A 60 -2.23 3.29 6.25
N SER A 61 -1.65 2.70 5.21
CA SER A 61 -0.49 1.80 5.36
C SER A 61 0.75 2.56 5.86
N ILE A 62 1.03 3.74 5.32
CA ILE A 62 2.13 4.60 5.79
C ILE A 62 1.88 5.04 7.23
N LEU A 63 0.67 5.47 7.58
CA LEU A 63 0.33 5.88 8.94
C LEU A 63 0.51 4.73 9.94
N THR A 64 0.10 3.52 9.57
CA THR A 64 0.27 2.32 10.41
C THR A 64 1.75 1.99 10.62
N GLN A 65 2.55 1.98 9.53
CA GLN A 65 4.00 1.77 9.64
C GLN A 65 4.68 2.85 10.48
N THR A 66 4.27 4.12 10.31
CA THR A 66 4.79 5.25 11.08
C THR A 66 4.54 5.08 12.57
N LYS A 67 3.34 4.63 12.97
CA LYS A 67 3.00 4.39 14.39
C LYS A 67 3.83 3.27 15.03
N ILE A 68 4.36 2.32 14.25
CA ILE A 68 5.12 1.16 14.75
C ILE A 68 6.63 1.45 14.73
N MET A 69 7.10 2.19 13.73
CA MET A 69 8.53 2.43 13.48
C MET A 69 9.05 3.74 14.08
N ARG A 70 8.17 4.61 14.58
CA ARG A 70 8.52 5.87 15.23
C ARG A 70 7.94 5.94 16.64
#